data_AF-A0A945QCB4-F1
#
_entry.id   AF-A0A945QCB4-F1
#
_cell.length_a   1.000
_cell.length_b   1.000
_cell.length_c   1.000
_cell.angle_alpha   90.00
_cell.angle_beta   90.00
_cell.angle_gamma   90.00
#
_symmetry.space_group_name_H-M   'P 1'
#
loop_
_entity.id
_entity.type
_entity.pdbx_description
1 polymer ?
#
loop_
_entity_poly.entity_id
_entity_poly.type
_entity_poly.pdbx_seq_one_letter_code
_entity_poly.pdbx_strand_id
1 'polypeptide(L)' 'CGQCTPCRVGTEKAVKLMAPKKWDTALLTELCGTMTSASICGLGQAAGNPILSVIKHFPEDFE' A
#
# COMPACT_ATOMS: atom_id res chain seq x y z
N CYS A 1 9.71 9.10 -9.81
CA CYS A 1 10.69 10.21 -9.69
C CYS A 1 11.49 10.17 -8.39
N GLY A 2 11.01 9.56 -7.30
CA GLY A 2 11.76 9.45 -6.04
C GLY A 2 11.63 10.66 -5.09
N GLN A 3 10.83 11.66 -5.46
CA GLN A 3 10.75 12.93 -4.73
C GLN A 3 10.00 12.86 -3.40
N CYS A 4 8.93 12.07 -3.30
CA CYS A 4 8.18 11.90 -2.06
C CYS A 4 8.54 10.59 -1.36
N THR A 5 8.89 10.67 -0.09
CA THR A 5 9.13 9.52 0.81
C THR A 5 7.99 8.50 0.80
N PRO A 6 6.70 8.87 0.93
CA PRO A 6 5.60 7.91 0.90
C PRO A 6 5.61 7.04 -0.37
N CYS A 7 5.84 7.62 -1.55
CA CYS A 7 5.92 6.83 -2.78
C CYS A 7 7.22 6.01 -2.87
N ARG A 8 8.39 6.64 -2.60
CA ARG A 8 9.71 6.00 -2.77
C ARG A 8 9.93 4.85 -1.78
N VAL A 9 9.61 5.05 -0.51
CA VAL A 9 9.85 4.08 0.56
C VAL A 9 8.60 3.26 0.84
N GLY A 10 7.41 3.84 0.73
CA GLY A 10 6.16 3.13 1.02
C GLY A 10 5.91 1.96 0.07
N THR A 11 6.24 2.10 -1.22
CA THR A 11 6.13 0.98 -2.17
C THR A 11 7.08 -0.18 -1.81
N GLU A 12 8.33 0.11 -1.43
CA GLU A 12 9.27 -0.91 -0.94
C GLU A 12 8.78 -1.59 0.34
N LYS A 13 8.20 -0.81 1.27
CA LYS A 13 7.61 -1.33 2.52
C LYS A 13 6.40 -2.21 2.23
N ALA A 14 5.54 -1.83 1.29
CA ALA A 14 4.39 -2.63 0.88
C ALA A 14 4.84 -4.00 0.35
N VAL A 15 5.87 -4.05 -0.49
CA VAL A 15 6.45 -5.33 -0.97
C VAL A 15 6.93 -6.20 0.20
N LYS A 16 7.63 -5.62 1.18
CA LYS A 16 8.10 -6.35 2.37
C LYS A 16 6.95 -6.87 3.24
N LEU A 17 5.87 -6.10 3.38
CA LEU A 17 4.68 -6.48 4.13
C LEU A 17 3.85 -7.56 3.43
N MET A 18 3.91 -7.64 2.10
CA MET A 18 3.23 -8.67 1.30
C MET A 18 4.07 -9.95 1.09
N ALA A 19 5.34 -9.97 1.50
CA ALA A 19 6.22 -11.13 1.36
C ALA A 19 5.82 -12.35 2.22
N PRO A 20 5.31 -12.18 3.46
CA PRO A 20 4.78 -13.30 4.24
C PRO A 20 3.49 -13.86 3.63
N LYS A 21 3.16 -15.12 3.97
CA LYS A 21 1.89 -15.76 3.54
C LYS A 21 0.65 -15.08 4.11
N LYS A 22 0.74 -14.51 5.32
CA LYS A 22 -0.34 -13.79 5.98
C LYS A 22 0.01 -12.32 6.02
N TRP A 23 -0.79 -11.51 5.33
CA TRP A 23 -0.58 -10.08 5.26
C TRP A 23 -1.13 -9.39 6.51
N ASP A 24 -0.43 -8.37 6.98
CA ASP A 24 -0.99 -7.42 7.94
C ASP A 24 -1.82 -6.40 7.16
N THR A 25 -3.10 -6.73 6.95
CA THR A 25 -4.03 -5.90 6.16
C THR A 25 -4.28 -4.55 6.80
N ALA A 26 -4.22 -4.45 8.14
CA ALA A 26 -4.36 -3.19 8.86
C ALA A 26 -3.16 -2.27 8.57
N LEU A 27 -1.94 -2.77 8.73
CA LEU A 27 -0.72 -2.00 8.47
C LEU A 27 -0.57 -1.64 6.99
N LEU A 28 -0.93 -2.55 6.07
CA LEU A 28 -0.97 -2.26 4.64
C LEU A 28 -1.98 -1.16 4.30
N THR A 29 -3.15 -1.16 4.94
CA THR A 29 -4.17 -0.13 4.73
C THR A 29 -3.70 1.23 5.22
N GLU A 30 -3.07 1.30 6.40
CA GLU A 30 -2.48 2.54 6.94
C GLU A 30 -1.37 3.08 6.02
N LEU A 31 -0.49 2.19 5.56
CA LEU A 31 0.59 2.54 4.63
C LEU A 31 0.03 3.10 3.32
N CYS A 32 -0.98 2.45 2.74
CA CYS A 32 -1.63 2.92 1.52
C CYS A 32 -2.32 4.28 1.74
N GLY A 33 -2.99 4.49 2.88
CA GLY A 33 -3.59 5.78 3.22
C GLY A 33 -2.55 6.91 3.36
N THR A 34 -1.38 6.61 3.92
CA THR A 34 -0.25 7.54 3.96
C THR A 34 0.27 7.86 2.56
N MET A 35 0.36 6.86 1.68
CA MET A 35 0.75 7.05 0.29
C MET A 35 -0.25 7.90 -0.48
N THR A 36 -1.56 7.71 -0.28
CA THR A 36 -2.62 8.50 -0.90
C THR A 36 -2.61 9.95 -0.45
N SER A 37 -2.42 10.22 0.84
CA SER A 37 -2.52 11.58 1.39
C SER A 37 -1.25 12.42 1.26
N ALA A 38 -0.07 11.79 1.30
CA ALA A 38 1.21 12.51 1.39
C ALA A 38 2.06 12.46 0.10
N SER A 39 1.59 11.81 -0.96
CA SER A 39 2.29 11.79 -2.25
C SER A 39 1.98 13.04 -3.10
N ILE A 40 3.03 13.57 -3.73
CA ILE A 40 2.98 14.83 -4.50
C ILE A 40 2.20 14.68 -5.82
N CYS A 41 2.21 13.49 -6.42
CA CYS A 41 1.60 13.25 -7.74
C CYS A 41 0.68 12.04 -7.75
N GLY A 42 -0.16 11.95 -8.79
CA GLY A 42 -1.16 10.89 -8.94
C GLY A 42 -0.60 9.46 -8.91
N LEU A 43 0.65 9.25 -9.36
CA LEU A 43 1.29 7.93 -9.27
C LEU A 43 1.42 7.48 -7.81
N GLY A 44 1.98 8.32 -6.94
CA GLY A 44 2.16 7.97 -5.53
C GLY A 44 0.82 7.86 -4.80
N GLN A 45 -0.14 8.71 -5.17
CA GLN A 45 -1.47 8.72 -4.56
C GLN A 45 -2.27 7.44 -4.88
N ALA A 46 -2.11 6.92 -6.10
CA ALA A 46 -2.81 5.73 -6.60
C ALA A 46 -2.05 4.42 -6.44
N ALA A 47 -0.76 4.45 -6.05
CA ALA A 47 0.09 3.26 -5.97
C ALA A 47 -0.45 2.19 -4.99
N GLY A 48 -1.18 2.58 -3.95
CA GLY A 48 -1.82 1.66 -2.99
C GLY A 48 -3.16 1.07 -3.47
N ASN A 49 -3.75 1.58 -4.55
CA ASN A 49 -5.10 1.19 -4.97
C ASN A 49 -5.26 -0.31 -5.25
N PRO A 50 -4.32 -1.00 -5.93
CA PRO A 50 -4.45 -2.44 -6.15
C PRO A 50 -4.51 -3.23 -4.85
N ILE A 51 -3.69 -2.86 -3.84
CA ILE A 51 -3.65 -3.52 -2.54
C ILE A 51 -4.98 -3.34 -1.81
N LEU A 52 -5.47 -2.10 -1.73
CA LEU A 52 -6.76 -1.79 -1.11
C LEU A 52 -7.93 -2.50 -1.82
N SER A 53 -7.86 -2.60 -3.16
CA SER A 53 -8.88 -3.30 -3.95
C SER A 53 -8.93 -4.78 -3.60
N VAL A 54 -7.77 -5.45 -3.49
CA VAL A 54 -7.73 -6.88 -3.15
C VAL A 54 -8.25 -7.11 -1.73
N ILE A 55 -7.79 -6.32 -0.75
CA ILE A 55 -8.28 -6.42 0.64
C ILE A 55 -9.79 -6.21 0.74
N LYS A 56 -10.34 -5.26 -0.04
CA LYS A 56 -11.78 -4.94 -0.02
C LYS A 56 -12.63 -6.01 -0.69
N HIS A 57 -12.17 -6.56 -1.81
CA HIS A 57 -12.98 -7.42 -2.68
C HIS A 57 -12.75 -8.91 -2.47
N PHE A 58 -11.62 -9.30 -1.86
CA PHE A 58 -11.28 -10.68 -1.52
C PHE A 58 -10.83 -10.79 -0.04
N PRO A 59 -11.65 -10.33 0.93
CA PRO A 59 -11.29 -10.40 2.35
C PRO A 59 -11.03 -11.84 2.85
N GLU A 60 -11.68 -12.84 2.24
CA GLU A 60 -11.54 -14.26 2.57
C GLU A 60 -10.13 -14.82 2.32
N ASP A 61 -9.34 -14.19 1.46
CA ASP A 61 -7.95 -14.59 1.19
C ASP A 61 -7.00 -14.24 2.36
N PHE A 62 -7.49 -13.48 3.36
CA PHE A 62 -6.68 -12.95 4.47
C PHE A 62 -7.11 -13.42 5.87
N GLU A 63 -8.14 -14.25 5.99
CA GLU A 63 -8.61 -14.84 7.27
C GLU A 63 -7.67 -15.95 7.78
#